data_AF-T0R6J3-F1
#
_entry.id   AF-T0R6J3-F1
#
_cell.length_a   1.000
_cell.length_b   1.000
_cell.length_c   1.000
_cell.angle_alpha   90.00
_cell.angle_beta   90.00
_cell.angle_gamma   90.00
#
_symmetry.space_group_name_H-M   'P 1'
#
loop_
_entity.id
_entity.type
_entity.pdbx_description
1 polymer ?
#
loop_
_entity_poly.entity_id
_entity_poly.type
_entity_poly.pdbx_seq_one_letter_code
_entity_poly.pdbx_strand_id
1 'polypeptide(L)'
;MAHQVQGKMDLEERVSYIQSNTHEKDANGNGYADAKTPGELEDGALVEGGALHLFSREAFGLFSQYGAIGVIYGMIPTLVYPLYTVYLGMEGYQTASYGVLVTTGWSFKVFFGMLSDCVPIMGYRRKSWMLIGWTITMICLAIMTFTPFGKPYCDRRLTTNPKTCDTARAKLLPGDLEKYFDVDAPNRGTLFIMMSMLVSFGYVIAACASDAMVVQYAQREPVAIRGRVQTAIYVVRTMTGVIAQLVIAFFLNGKVYKGSFDFSVSPNVIFGICLVPCVFVVFTTIFVVVEKKTPRVPFTEWMSMFWNLLQKRVLWQICAFRFISNCFQAMGATPGSPISAYWAEIADIGNEGATYGLVTTISNLASPFASVLYKYIDSYFKVSVDDIKSDTDDIRWEVAYCYIISYSCKIGALFWLWMLPPQKAAMQELKKRGGSSKLAGIILIVMFFGALSFSLTSNIMAIFPSTKCYRIAGGKGTVNGTCPVKK
;
A
#
# COMPACT_ATOMS: atom_id res chain seq x y z
N MET A 1 32.10 42.45 -10.56
CA MET A 1 32.08 41.14 -11.27
C MET A 1 33.41 40.36 -11.18
N ALA A 2 34.32 40.70 -10.26
CA ALA A 2 35.60 39.98 -10.09
C ALA A 2 35.72 39.16 -8.78
N HIS A 3 34.81 39.34 -7.81
CA HIS A 3 34.92 38.68 -6.50
C HIS A 3 34.15 37.34 -6.35
N GLN A 4 33.31 36.96 -7.32
CA GLN A 4 32.62 35.65 -7.33
C GLN A 4 33.34 34.58 -8.16
N VAL A 5 34.38 34.96 -8.91
CA VAL A 5 35.17 34.03 -9.73
C VAL A 5 36.32 33.42 -8.91
N GLN A 6 36.91 34.20 -7.98
CA GLN A 6 38.01 33.75 -7.14
C GLN A 6 37.65 32.57 -6.22
N GLY A 7 36.43 32.53 -5.68
CA GLY A 7 35.98 31.47 -4.77
C GLY A 7 35.64 30.13 -5.45
N LYS A 8 35.31 30.14 -6.75
CA LYS A 8 35.11 28.92 -7.54
C LYS A 8 36.43 28.31 -8.00
N MET A 9 37.41 29.16 -8.36
CA MET A 9 38.76 28.72 -8.71
C MET A 9 39.50 28.05 -7.55
N ASP A 10 39.43 28.59 -6.33
CA ASP A 10 40.10 28.01 -5.13
C ASP A 10 39.48 26.66 -4.70
N LEU A 11 38.19 26.44 -4.99
CA LEU A 11 37.52 25.15 -4.76
C LEU A 11 37.91 24.10 -5.82
N GLU A 12 38.02 24.47 -7.09
CA GLU A 12 38.50 23.59 -8.15
C GLU A 12 39.99 23.24 -7.98
N GLU A 13 40.81 24.19 -7.51
CA GLU A 13 42.24 23.99 -7.23
C GLU A 13 42.48 23.11 -5.99
N ARG A 14 41.55 23.12 -5.01
CA ARG A 14 41.57 22.19 -3.86
C ARG A 14 41.04 20.80 -4.20
N VAL A 15 40.12 20.66 -5.15
CA VAL A 15 39.64 19.35 -5.63
C VAL A 15 40.67 18.69 -6.55
N SER A 16 41.39 19.47 -7.35
CA SER A 16 42.50 18.96 -8.16
C SER A 16 43.71 18.54 -7.31
N TYR A 17 44.00 19.22 -6.19
CA TYR A 17 45.03 18.80 -5.23
C TYR A 17 44.69 17.49 -4.48
N ILE A 18 43.40 17.16 -4.32
CA ILE A 18 42.94 15.89 -3.71
C ILE A 18 42.99 14.75 -4.74
N GLN A 19 42.78 15.02 -6.03
CA GLN A 19 42.90 14.03 -7.10
C GLN A 19 44.33 13.82 -7.62
N SER A 20 45.21 14.83 -7.54
CA SER A 20 46.61 14.67 -7.98
C SER A 20 47.48 13.91 -6.99
N ASN A 21 47.16 13.95 -5.69
CA ASN A 21 47.87 13.15 -4.68
C ASN A 21 47.53 11.65 -4.69
N THR A 22 46.69 11.17 -5.61
CA THR A 22 46.42 9.73 -5.81
C THR A 22 47.10 9.14 -7.06
N HIS A 23 47.89 9.91 -7.82
CA HIS A 23 48.49 9.42 -9.07
C HIS A 23 50.00 9.64 -9.26
N GLU A 24 50.75 10.05 -8.22
CA GLU A 24 52.22 10.05 -8.28
C GLU A 24 52.82 9.38 -7.05
N LYS A 25 52.82 8.04 -7.04
CA LYS A 25 53.83 7.25 -6.31
C LYS A 25 53.94 5.79 -6.76
N ASP A 26 53.85 5.53 -8.06
CA ASP A 26 54.27 4.25 -8.66
C ASP A 26 55.47 4.47 -9.61
N ALA A 27 56.59 4.87 -9.02
CA ALA A 27 57.89 4.83 -9.67
C ALA A 27 59.01 4.72 -8.63
N ASN A 28 59.00 3.65 -7.82
CA ASN A 28 60.21 2.95 -7.39
C ASN A 28 59.82 1.75 -6.53
N GLY A 29 60.34 0.58 -6.91
CA GLY A 29 60.15 -0.65 -6.16
C GLY A 29 60.64 -0.52 -4.72
N ASN A 30 59.73 -0.77 -3.78
CA ASN A 30 59.94 -1.51 -2.54
C ASN A 30 58.58 -1.65 -1.84
N GLY A 31 58.15 -2.91 -1.66
CA GLY A 31 56.82 -3.25 -1.19
C GLY A 31 56.52 -2.76 0.22
N TYR A 32 55.64 -1.78 0.33
CA TYR A 32 54.75 -1.62 1.46
C TYR A 32 53.33 -1.67 0.92
N ALA A 33 52.63 -2.76 1.21
CA ALA A 33 51.22 -2.89 0.90
C ALA A 33 50.45 -1.88 1.75
N ASP A 34 49.88 -0.88 1.09
CA ASP A 34 48.98 0.07 1.73
C ASP A 34 47.80 -0.73 2.31
N ALA A 35 47.68 -0.74 3.63
CA ALA A 35 46.65 -1.49 4.34
C ALA A 35 45.29 -0.82 4.08
N LYS A 36 44.54 -1.36 3.12
CA LYS A 36 43.16 -0.97 2.83
C LYS A 36 42.32 -1.00 4.12
N THR A 37 41.65 0.13 4.41
CA THR A 37 40.65 0.25 5.47
C THR A 37 39.55 -0.80 5.25
N PRO A 38 39.16 -1.61 6.25
CA PRO A 38 38.24 -2.72 6.03
C PRO A 38 36.80 -2.21 5.83
N GLY A 39 36.29 -2.22 4.59
CA GLY A 39 34.86 -2.00 4.35
C GLY A 39 34.39 -1.63 2.94
N GLU A 40 35.25 -1.09 2.06
CA GLU A 40 34.83 -0.73 0.70
C GLU A 40 35.19 -1.85 -0.29
N LEU A 41 34.20 -2.67 -0.65
CA LEU A 41 34.31 -3.58 -1.80
C LEU A 41 34.32 -2.73 -3.07
N GLU A 42 35.22 -3.04 -4.02
CA GLU A 42 35.54 -2.25 -5.23
C GLU A 42 34.35 -1.93 -6.18
N ASP A 43 33.14 -2.43 -5.90
CA ASP A 43 31.91 -2.24 -6.70
C ASP A 43 30.77 -1.52 -5.92
N GLY A 44 31.10 -0.93 -4.77
CA GLY A 44 30.16 -0.15 -3.93
C GLY A 44 29.10 -1.00 -3.19
N ALA A 45 29.26 -2.32 -3.14
CA ALA A 45 28.49 -3.21 -2.27
C ALA A 45 28.82 -2.95 -0.78
N LEU A 46 27.80 -2.96 0.08
CA LEU A 46 27.98 -2.67 1.52
C LEU A 46 28.37 -3.91 2.33
N VAL A 47 28.12 -5.11 1.80
CA VAL A 47 28.38 -6.40 2.46
C VAL A 47 28.81 -7.42 1.40
N GLU A 48 29.75 -8.30 1.77
CA GLU A 48 30.22 -9.41 0.93
C GLU A 48 29.12 -10.45 0.62
N GLY A 49 29.24 -11.14 -0.52
CA GLY A 49 28.40 -12.29 -0.88
C GLY A 49 27.70 -12.22 -2.24
N GLY A 50 27.93 -11.15 -3.02
CA GLY A 50 27.43 -11.01 -4.38
C GLY A 50 25.91 -10.78 -4.50
N ALA A 51 25.48 -10.28 -5.66
CA ALA A 51 24.06 -10.02 -5.91
C ALA A 51 23.26 -11.33 -6.04
N LEU A 52 22.12 -11.41 -5.36
CA LEU A 52 21.22 -12.56 -5.43
C LEU A 52 20.68 -12.76 -6.86
N HIS A 53 20.85 -13.96 -7.41
CA HIS A 53 20.25 -14.31 -8.69
C HIS A 53 18.74 -14.57 -8.52
N LEU A 54 17.90 -13.83 -9.26
CA LEU A 54 16.44 -13.82 -9.04
C LEU A 54 15.76 -15.17 -9.36
N PHE A 55 16.32 -15.98 -10.26
CA PHE A 55 15.79 -17.33 -10.57
C PHE A 55 16.48 -18.44 -9.78
N SER A 56 17.22 -18.11 -8.72
CA SER A 56 17.84 -19.12 -7.85
C SER A 56 16.84 -19.73 -6.88
N ARG A 57 17.18 -20.91 -6.34
CA ARG A 57 16.44 -21.54 -5.26
C ARG A 57 16.34 -20.66 -4.01
N GLU A 58 17.41 -19.92 -3.70
CA GLU A 58 17.45 -19.00 -2.56
C GLU A 58 16.46 -17.83 -2.74
N ALA A 59 16.40 -17.25 -3.95
CA ALA A 59 15.41 -16.23 -4.29
C ALA A 59 13.97 -16.77 -4.27
N PHE A 60 13.74 -18.01 -4.71
CA PHE A 60 12.43 -18.65 -4.64
C PHE A 60 11.93 -18.78 -3.19
N GLY A 61 12.82 -19.14 -2.26
CA GLY A 61 12.52 -19.17 -0.82
C GLY A 61 11.98 -17.82 -0.34
N LEU A 62 12.64 -16.73 -0.72
CA LEU A 62 12.24 -15.36 -0.38
C LEU A 62 10.92 -14.95 -1.06
N PHE A 63 10.77 -15.21 -2.37
CA PHE A 63 9.56 -14.86 -3.12
C PHE A 63 8.33 -15.60 -2.63
N SER A 64 8.46 -16.84 -2.20
CA SER A 64 7.34 -17.58 -1.60
C SER A 64 6.77 -16.90 -0.35
N GLN A 65 7.63 -16.26 0.47
CA GLN A 65 7.20 -15.46 1.63
C GLN A 65 6.34 -14.28 1.20
N TYR A 66 6.84 -13.48 0.26
CA TYR A 66 6.15 -12.29 -0.24
C TYR A 66 4.88 -12.64 -1.01
N GLY A 67 4.86 -13.79 -1.70
CA GLY A 67 3.68 -14.34 -2.34
C GLY A 67 2.57 -14.61 -1.33
N ALA A 68 2.88 -15.34 -0.25
CA ALA A 68 1.92 -15.63 0.83
C ALA A 68 1.48 -14.35 1.57
N ILE A 69 2.41 -13.43 1.86
CA ILE A 69 2.09 -12.11 2.44
C ILE A 69 1.12 -11.36 1.54
N GLY A 70 1.34 -11.36 0.22
CA GLY A 70 0.47 -10.72 -0.76
C GLY A 70 -0.96 -11.26 -0.71
N VAL A 71 -1.13 -12.58 -0.62
CA VAL A 71 -2.46 -13.19 -0.48
C VAL A 71 -3.15 -12.75 0.81
N ILE A 72 -2.50 -12.88 1.96
CA ILE A 72 -3.12 -12.55 3.25
C ILE A 72 -3.43 -11.05 3.36
N TYR A 73 -2.48 -10.20 2.96
CA TYR A 73 -2.63 -8.75 2.96
C TYR A 73 -3.67 -8.26 1.94
N GLY A 74 -3.81 -8.95 0.81
CA GLY A 74 -4.80 -8.65 -0.22
C GLY A 74 -6.21 -9.14 0.13
N MET A 75 -6.35 -10.24 0.89
CA MET A 75 -7.66 -10.82 1.20
C MET A 75 -8.25 -10.31 2.51
N ILE A 76 -7.55 -10.48 3.63
CA ILE A 76 -8.12 -10.28 4.97
C ILE A 76 -8.72 -8.86 5.12
N PRO A 77 -7.99 -7.76 4.83
CA PRO A 77 -8.56 -6.42 4.95
C PRO A 77 -9.76 -6.18 4.01
N THR A 78 -9.74 -6.76 2.81
CA THR A 78 -10.79 -6.59 1.80
C THR A 78 -12.10 -7.28 2.19
N LEU A 79 -12.09 -8.23 3.12
CA LEU A 79 -13.31 -8.86 3.65
C LEU A 79 -14.24 -7.89 4.39
N VAL A 80 -13.76 -6.71 4.80
CA VAL A 80 -14.54 -5.70 5.54
C VAL A 80 -15.90 -5.44 4.91
N TYR A 81 -15.95 -5.25 3.59
CA TYR A 81 -17.20 -4.92 2.88
C TYR A 81 -18.12 -6.14 2.70
N PRO A 82 -17.73 -7.20 1.96
CA PRO A 82 -18.65 -8.30 1.67
C PRO A 82 -19.02 -9.06 2.95
N LEU A 83 -18.07 -9.27 3.87
CA LEU A 83 -18.29 -10.16 5.01
C LEU A 83 -18.82 -9.42 6.24
N TYR A 84 -18.16 -8.35 6.67
CA TYR A 84 -18.51 -7.70 7.94
C TYR A 84 -19.63 -6.65 7.75
N THR A 85 -19.57 -5.84 6.69
CA THR A 85 -20.63 -4.85 6.40
C THR A 85 -21.88 -5.50 5.86
N VAL A 86 -21.78 -6.38 4.86
CA VAL A 86 -22.96 -6.89 4.13
C VAL A 86 -23.49 -8.21 4.71
N TYR A 87 -22.63 -9.21 4.89
CA TYR A 87 -23.07 -10.54 5.35
C TYR A 87 -23.46 -10.54 6.83
N LEU A 88 -22.64 -9.93 7.70
CA LEU A 88 -22.91 -9.84 9.13
C LEU A 88 -23.74 -8.62 9.53
N GLY A 89 -23.92 -7.63 8.65
CA GLY A 89 -24.71 -6.44 8.94
C GLY A 89 -24.13 -5.57 10.06
N MET A 90 -22.81 -5.58 10.25
CA MET A 90 -22.15 -4.81 11.31
C MET A 90 -22.23 -3.30 11.04
N GLU A 91 -22.18 -2.52 12.13
CA GLU A 91 -22.22 -1.08 12.04
C GLU A 91 -20.92 -0.48 11.46
N GLY A 92 -21.00 0.74 10.93
CA GLY A 92 -19.86 1.42 10.30
C GLY A 92 -18.66 1.59 11.25
N TYR A 93 -18.91 1.84 12.55
CA TYR A 93 -17.83 1.94 13.54
C TYR A 93 -17.16 0.58 13.82
N GLN A 94 -17.93 -0.52 13.82
CA GLN A 94 -17.39 -1.86 14.06
C GLN A 94 -16.52 -2.32 12.88
N THR A 95 -16.96 -2.06 11.66
CA THR A 95 -16.22 -2.38 10.43
C THR A 95 -14.98 -1.50 10.26
N ALA A 96 -15.01 -0.24 10.70
CA ALA A 96 -13.83 0.61 10.81
C ALA A 96 -12.81 0.03 11.81
N SER A 97 -13.26 -0.39 12.99
CA SER A 97 -12.41 -1.05 13.99
C SER A 97 -11.78 -2.33 13.45
N TYR A 98 -12.51 -3.15 12.68
CA TYR A 98 -11.94 -4.32 12.00
C TYR A 98 -10.74 -3.95 11.12
N GLY A 99 -10.87 -2.90 10.27
CA GLY A 99 -9.79 -2.43 9.40
C GLY A 99 -8.52 -2.04 10.17
N VAL A 100 -8.68 -1.44 11.35
CA VAL A 100 -7.57 -1.11 12.25
C VAL A 100 -6.96 -2.38 12.85
N LEU A 101 -7.78 -3.30 13.37
CA LEU A 101 -7.31 -4.52 14.04
C LEU A 101 -6.50 -5.42 13.10
N VAL A 102 -6.94 -5.59 11.85
CA VAL A 102 -6.24 -6.44 10.87
C VAL A 102 -4.97 -5.82 10.31
N THR A 103 -4.72 -4.53 10.58
CA THR A 103 -3.47 -3.85 10.23
C THR A 103 -2.59 -3.55 11.44
N THR A 104 -3.09 -3.76 12.66
CA THR A 104 -2.38 -3.44 13.91
C THR A 104 -1.04 -4.16 14.05
N GLY A 105 -0.90 -5.37 13.50
CA GLY A 105 0.37 -6.12 13.53
C GLY A 105 1.54 -5.32 12.94
N TRP A 106 1.31 -4.48 11.93
CA TRP A 106 2.35 -3.65 11.30
C TRP A 106 2.99 -2.64 12.25
N SER A 107 2.25 -2.16 13.25
CA SER A 107 2.75 -1.24 14.27
C SER A 107 3.78 -1.89 15.19
N PHE A 108 3.76 -3.22 15.32
CA PHE A 108 4.66 -3.98 16.19
C PHE A 108 5.95 -4.45 15.51
N LYS A 109 6.18 -4.09 14.24
CA LYS A 109 7.36 -4.57 13.48
C LYS A 109 8.69 -4.28 14.14
N VAL A 110 8.83 -3.14 14.83
CA VAL A 110 10.06 -2.82 15.57
C VAL A 110 10.33 -3.87 16.65
N PHE A 111 9.30 -4.28 17.41
CA PHE A 111 9.42 -5.31 18.43
C PHE A 111 9.71 -6.70 17.84
N PHE A 112 9.08 -7.05 16.72
CA PHE A 112 9.36 -8.32 16.06
C PHE A 112 10.79 -8.37 15.48
N GLY A 113 11.27 -7.25 14.92
CA GLY A 113 12.65 -7.11 14.46
C GLY A 113 13.64 -7.26 15.61
N MET A 114 13.39 -6.58 16.73
CA MET A 114 14.16 -6.69 17.97
C MET A 114 14.23 -8.13 18.49
N LEU A 115 13.08 -8.81 18.61
CA LEU A 115 13.03 -10.20 19.07
C LEU A 115 13.80 -11.14 18.13
N SER A 116 13.66 -10.94 16.83
CA SER A 116 14.37 -11.68 15.79
C SER A 116 15.90 -11.46 15.85
N ASP A 117 16.36 -10.25 16.18
CA ASP A 117 17.78 -9.91 16.34
C ASP A 117 18.39 -10.46 17.64
N CYS A 118 17.66 -10.33 18.75
CA CYS A 118 18.18 -10.61 20.09
C CYS A 118 18.01 -12.08 20.50
N VAL A 119 16.99 -12.77 19.96
CA VAL A 119 16.61 -14.13 20.36
C VAL A 119 16.69 -15.07 19.13
N PRO A 120 17.90 -15.47 18.70
CA PRO A 120 18.04 -16.51 17.69
C PRO A 120 17.60 -17.86 18.27
N ILE A 121 16.71 -18.54 17.56
CA ILE A 121 16.21 -19.87 17.94
C ILE A 121 16.95 -20.89 17.09
N MET A 122 17.61 -21.86 17.73
CA MET A 122 18.47 -22.86 17.08
C MET A 122 19.62 -22.27 16.23
N GLY A 123 20.06 -21.05 16.58
CA GLY A 123 21.13 -20.33 15.87
C GLY A 123 20.69 -19.58 14.61
N TYR A 124 19.38 -19.57 14.30
CA TYR A 124 18.79 -18.81 13.20
C TYR A 124 18.06 -17.58 13.74
N ARG A 125 18.34 -16.39 13.18
CA ARG A 125 17.70 -15.13 13.58
C ARG A 125 16.39 -14.89 12.84
N ARG A 126 16.25 -15.30 11.58
CA ARG A 126 15.09 -14.98 10.72
C ARG A 126 14.18 -16.18 10.49
N LYS A 127 14.73 -17.29 10.02
CA LYS A 127 14.04 -18.51 9.59
C LYS A 127 13.12 -19.06 10.69
N SER A 128 13.61 -19.12 11.93
CA SER A 128 12.81 -19.59 13.06
C SER A 128 11.62 -18.67 13.35
N TRP A 129 11.80 -17.35 13.26
CA TRP A 129 10.72 -16.37 13.45
C TRP A 129 9.73 -16.35 12.28
N MET A 130 10.18 -16.60 11.05
CA MET A 130 9.28 -16.85 9.91
C MET A 130 8.36 -18.04 10.18
N LEU A 131 8.91 -19.16 10.65
CA LEU A 131 8.12 -20.36 10.98
C LEU A 131 7.10 -20.10 12.09
N ILE A 132 7.51 -19.41 13.16
CA ILE A 132 6.60 -19.04 14.26
C ILE A 132 5.44 -18.19 13.73
N GLY A 133 5.76 -17.13 12.98
CA GLY A 133 4.76 -16.22 12.41
C GLY A 133 3.74 -16.96 11.53
N TRP A 134 4.23 -17.77 10.58
CA TRP A 134 3.34 -18.54 9.70
C TRP A 134 2.55 -19.63 10.43
N THR A 135 3.12 -20.24 11.47
CA THR A 135 2.40 -21.24 12.28
C THR A 135 1.24 -20.60 13.03
N ILE A 136 1.44 -19.42 13.63
CA ILE A 136 0.36 -18.65 14.27
C ILE A 136 -0.74 -18.33 13.24
N THR A 137 -0.35 -17.81 12.07
CA THR A 137 -1.28 -17.51 10.98
C THR A 137 -2.05 -18.75 10.53
N MET A 138 -1.37 -19.90 10.34
CA MET A 138 -2.00 -21.15 9.95
C MET A 138 -3.02 -21.63 10.98
N ILE A 139 -2.68 -21.62 12.27
CA ILE A 139 -3.59 -22.05 13.33
C ILE A 139 -4.85 -21.17 13.34
N CYS A 140 -4.70 -19.85 13.29
CA CYS A 140 -5.84 -18.94 13.27
C CYS A 140 -6.70 -19.10 12.01
N LEU A 141 -6.09 -19.26 10.83
CA LEU A 141 -6.82 -19.51 9.58
C LEU A 141 -7.52 -20.87 9.60
N ALA A 142 -6.90 -21.91 10.15
CA ALA A 142 -7.51 -23.23 10.30
C ALA A 142 -8.75 -23.16 11.22
N ILE A 143 -8.64 -22.48 12.37
CA ILE A 143 -9.79 -22.25 13.27
C ILE A 143 -10.92 -21.55 12.50
N MET A 144 -10.64 -20.48 11.76
CA MET A 144 -11.67 -19.77 10.97
C MET A 144 -12.24 -20.61 9.81
N THR A 145 -11.45 -21.52 9.24
CA THR A 145 -11.90 -22.40 8.15
C THR A 145 -12.87 -23.46 8.66
N PHE A 146 -12.60 -24.04 9.83
CA PHE A 146 -13.38 -25.15 10.39
C PHE A 146 -14.46 -24.72 11.38
N THR A 147 -14.46 -23.47 11.85
CA THR A 147 -15.53 -22.93 12.70
C THR A 147 -16.69 -22.42 11.84
N PRO A 148 -17.93 -22.89 12.01
CA PRO A 148 -19.06 -22.45 11.20
C PRO A 148 -19.33 -20.94 11.36
N PHE A 149 -19.36 -20.20 10.25
CA PHE A 149 -19.61 -18.74 10.27
C PHE A 149 -21.06 -18.37 10.66
N GLY A 150 -22.00 -19.29 10.51
CA GLY A 150 -23.43 -19.05 10.75
C GLY A 150 -24.16 -18.39 9.59
N LYS A 151 -25.44 -18.09 9.81
CA LYS A 151 -26.34 -17.50 8.81
C LYS A 151 -26.04 -16.00 8.59
N PRO A 152 -26.33 -15.44 7.41
CA PRO A 152 -26.21 -14.01 7.18
C PRO A 152 -27.22 -13.23 8.04
N TYR A 153 -26.91 -11.96 8.30
CA TYR A 153 -27.79 -11.04 9.03
C TYR A 153 -29.16 -10.89 8.36
N CYS A 154 -29.19 -10.83 7.03
CA CYS A 154 -30.42 -10.93 6.25
C CYS A 154 -30.21 -11.88 5.07
N ASP A 155 -31.00 -12.95 5.02
CA ASP A 155 -30.88 -13.93 3.95
C ASP A 155 -31.69 -13.52 2.71
N ARG A 156 -31.00 -12.81 1.81
CA ARG A 156 -31.53 -12.34 0.52
C ARG A 156 -31.95 -13.47 -0.43
N ARG A 157 -31.59 -14.73 -0.16
CA ARG A 157 -32.03 -15.89 -0.97
C ARG A 157 -33.46 -16.30 -0.62
N LEU A 158 -33.89 -16.06 0.61
CA LEU A 158 -35.19 -16.48 1.13
C LEU A 158 -36.25 -15.38 1.00
N THR A 159 -35.84 -14.12 0.87
CA THR A 159 -36.75 -12.98 0.80
C THR A 159 -37.58 -12.96 -0.48
N THR A 160 -38.91 -12.95 -0.35
CA THR A 160 -39.85 -12.80 -1.48
C THR A 160 -39.84 -11.40 -2.09
N ASN A 161 -39.54 -10.37 -1.28
CA ASN A 161 -39.37 -9.00 -1.72
C ASN A 161 -37.90 -8.58 -1.57
N PRO A 162 -37.21 -8.16 -2.65
CA PRO A 162 -35.81 -7.74 -2.60
C PRO A 162 -35.52 -6.63 -1.59
N LYS A 163 -36.52 -5.80 -1.28
CA LYS A 163 -36.37 -4.62 -0.40
C LYS A 163 -36.45 -4.94 1.08
N THR A 164 -36.79 -6.17 1.48
CA THR A 164 -36.94 -6.53 2.89
C THR A 164 -35.64 -6.32 3.66
N CYS A 165 -34.49 -6.74 3.10
CA CYS A 165 -33.18 -6.56 3.72
C CYS A 165 -32.67 -5.11 3.75
N ASP A 166 -33.23 -4.22 2.94
CA ASP A 166 -32.83 -2.81 2.86
C ASP A 166 -33.77 -1.87 3.64
N THR A 167 -34.85 -2.43 4.19
CA THR A 167 -35.83 -1.70 5.00
C THR A 167 -35.34 -1.59 6.44
N ALA A 168 -35.47 -0.40 7.02
CA ALA A 168 -35.10 -0.18 8.42
C ALA A 168 -35.89 -1.13 9.33
N ARG A 169 -35.21 -1.77 10.29
CA ARG A 169 -35.80 -2.77 11.20
C ARG A 169 -37.07 -2.30 11.89
N ALA A 170 -37.15 -1.02 12.27
CA ALA A 170 -38.32 -0.41 12.89
C ALA A 170 -39.58 -0.40 12.02
N LYS A 171 -39.47 -0.67 10.71
CA LYS A 171 -40.56 -0.67 9.73
C LYS A 171 -40.93 -2.08 9.23
N LEU A 172 -40.30 -3.13 9.77
CA LEU A 172 -40.56 -4.51 9.37
C LEU A 172 -41.64 -5.15 10.24
N LEU A 173 -42.43 -6.04 9.63
CA LEU A 173 -43.38 -6.88 10.35
C LEU A 173 -42.62 -7.90 11.23
N PRO A 174 -43.10 -8.22 12.46
CA PRO A 174 -42.42 -9.14 13.36
C PRO A 174 -42.15 -10.53 12.74
N GLY A 175 -43.10 -11.07 11.96
CA GLY A 175 -42.95 -12.37 11.31
C GLY A 175 -41.90 -12.40 10.18
N ASP A 176 -41.65 -11.27 9.50
CA ASP A 176 -40.59 -11.17 8.49
C ASP A 176 -39.21 -11.08 9.15
N LEU A 177 -39.14 -10.47 10.35
CA LEU A 177 -37.91 -10.36 11.11
C LEU A 177 -37.39 -11.74 11.55
N GLU A 178 -38.26 -12.59 12.10
CA GLU A 178 -37.88 -13.94 12.54
C GLU A 178 -37.51 -14.88 11.38
N LYS A 179 -38.15 -14.68 10.20
CA LYS A 179 -37.97 -15.55 9.05
C LYS A 179 -36.72 -15.24 8.23
N TYR A 180 -36.38 -13.96 8.06
CA TYR A 180 -35.33 -13.53 7.14
C TYR A 180 -34.09 -12.94 7.83
N PHE A 181 -34.20 -12.49 9.09
CA PHE A 181 -33.11 -11.85 9.79
C PHE A 181 -32.55 -12.70 10.93
N ASP A 182 -31.21 -12.71 11.02
CA ASP A 182 -30.49 -13.23 12.17
C ASP A 182 -29.84 -12.07 12.91
N VAL A 183 -30.54 -11.56 13.93
CA VAL A 183 -30.14 -10.37 14.70
C VAL A 183 -28.85 -10.58 15.50
N ASP A 184 -28.45 -11.82 15.73
CA ASP A 184 -27.22 -12.17 16.46
C ASP A 184 -26.01 -12.34 15.52
N ALA A 185 -26.21 -12.29 14.20
CA ALA A 185 -25.12 -12.40 13.23
C ALA A 185 -23.92 -11.46 13.53
N PRO A 186 -24.09 -10.16 13.84
CA PRO A 186 -22.98 -9.27 14.18
C PRO A 186 -22.11 -9.79 15.34
N ASN A 187 -22.71 -10.41 16.36
CA ASN A 187 -22.00 -10.89 17.55
C ASN A 187 -21.09 -12.08 17.23
N ARG A 188 -21.53 -12.96 16.32
CA ARG A 188 -20.73 -14.11 15.84
C ARG A 188 -19.47 -13.67 15.07
N GLY A 189 -19.47 -12.45 14.52
CA GLY A 189 -18.31 -11.87 13.85
C GLY A 189 -17.08 -11.69 14.75
N THR A 190 -17.29 -11.55 16.07
CA THR A 190 -16.22 -11.23 17.03
C THR A 190 -15.06 -12.23 16.98
N LEU A 191 -15.35 -13.53 16.96
CA LEU A 191 -14.31 -14.57 16.88
C LEU A 191 -13.45 -14.39 15.62
N PHE A 192 -14.08 -14.20 14.46
CA PHE A 192 -13.39 -14.05 13.17
C PHE A 192 -12.59 -12.75 13.09
N ILE A 193 -13.08 -11.68 13.72
CA ILE A 193 -12.34 -10.40 13.84
C ILE A 193 -11.08 -10.61 14.67
N MET A 194 -11.21 -11.23 15.85
CA MET A 194 -10.07 -11.48 16.74
C MET A 194 -9.05 -12.44 16.11
N MET A 195 -9.52 -13.49 15.44
CA MET A 195 -8.64 -14.40 14.70
C MET A 195 -7.99 -13.72 13.49
N SER A 196 -8.68 -12.83 12.78
CA SER A 196 -8.09 -12.00 11.71
C SER A 196 -7.01 -11.05 12.23
N MET A 197 -7.20 -10.49 13.43
CA MET A 197 -6.18 -9.70 14.12
C MET A 197 -4.95 -10.58 14.44
N LEU A 198 -5.13 -11.77 15.01
CA LEU A 198 -4.01 -12.68 15.31
C LEU A 198 -3.30 -13.16 14.03
N VAL A 199 -4.05 -13.39 12.94
CA VAL A 199 -3.47 -13.63 11.60
C VAL A 199 -2.54 -12.48 11.22
N SER A 200 -2.95 -11.22 11.46
CA SER A 200 -2.13 -10.04 11.21
C SER A 200 -0.82 -10.05 11.98
N PHE A 201 -0.86 -10.35 13.28
CA PHE A 201 0.35 -10.50 14.08
C PHE A 201 1.25 -11.62 13.53
N GLY A 202 0.69 -12.79 13.24
CA GLY A 202 1.44 -13.94 12.72
C GLY A 202 2.17 -13.63 11.41
N TYR A 203 1.47 -13.16 10.38
CA TYR A 203 2.11 -12.95 9.08
C TYR A 203 3.06 -11.75 9.13
N VAL A 204 2.81 -10.75 9.99
CA VAL A 204 3.71 -9.61 10.14
C VAL A 204 5.01 -9.98 10.86
N ILE A 205 4.99 -10.93 11.80
CA ILE A 205 6.23 -11.50 12.37
C ILE A 205 7.07 -12.12 11.25
N ALA A 206 6.46 -12.94 10.39
CA ALA A 206 7.15 -13.54 9.26
C ALA A 206 7.61 -12.51 8.21
N ALA A 207 6.78 -11.49 7.95
CA ALA A 207 7.12 -10.40 7.05
C ALA A 207 8.30 -9.58 7.57
N CYS A 208 8.37 -9.31 8.88
CA CYS A 208 9.48 -8.56 9.47
C CYS A 208 10.81 -9.33 9.34
N ALA A 209 10.80 -10.63 9.61
CA ALA A 209 11.97 -11.48 9.40
C ALA A 209 12.38 -11.54 7.92
N SER A 210 11.40 -11.56 7.00
CA SER A 210 11.62 -11.52 5.54
C SER A 210 12.20 -10.19 5.09
N ASP A 211 11.66 -9.06 5.55
CA ASP A 211 12.14 -7.71 5.23
C ASP A 211 13.59 -7.52 5.69
N ALA A 212 13.94 -8.02 6.88
CA ALA A 212 15.31 -7.96 7.37
C ALA A 212 16.28 -8.78 6.47
N MET A 213 15.82 -9.94 5.98
CA MET A 213 16.59 -10.76 5.04
C MET A 213 16.74 -10.07 3.66
N VAL A 214 15.70 -9.38 3.18
CA VAL A 214 15.77 -8.55 1.97
C VAL A 214 16.80 -7.45 2.10
N VAL A 215 16.85 -6.75 3.24
CA VAL A 215 17.85 -5.70 3.47
C VAL A 215 19.26 -6.28 3.39
N GLN A 216 19.48 -7.47 3.97
CA GLN A 216 20.77 -8.18 3.87
C GLN A 216 21.13 -8.52 2.41
N TYR A 217 20.17 -8.96 1.59
CA TYR A 217 20.42 -9.22 0.17
C TYR A 217 20.64 -7.93 -0.63
N ALA A 218 19.88 -6.87 -0.37
CA ALA A 218 20.01 -5.58 -1.06
C ALA A 218 21.35 -4.89 -0.75
N GLN A 219 21.90 -5.11 0.45
CA GLN A 219 23.23 -4.60 0.81
C GLN A 219 24.37 -5.28 0.04
N ARG A 220 24.17 -6.51 -0.47
CA ARG A 220 25.13 -7.22 -1.33
C ARG A 220 25.05 -6.79 -2.79
N GLU A 221 24.01 -6.06 -3.18
CA GLU A 221 23.88 -5.56 -4.55
C GLU A 221 24.84 -4.36 -4.76
N PRO A 222 25.61 -4.35 -5.87
CA PRO A 222 26.41 -3.21 -6.25
C PRO A 222 25.52 -2.02 -6.57
N VAL A 223 26.08 -0.81 -6.45
CA VAL A 223 25.30 0.45 -6.48
C VAL A 223 24.46 0.58 -7.75
N ALA A 224 24.96 0.11 -8.88
CA ALA A 224 24.28 0.20 -10.18
C ALA A 224 22.95 -0.58 -10.25
N ILE A 225 22.79 -1.66 -9.47
CA ILE A 225 21.58 -2.51 -9.48
C ILE A 225 20.89 -2.61 -8.13
N ARG A 226 21.30 -1.77 -7.16
CA ARG A 226 20.76 -1.78 -5.80
C ARG A 226 19.27 -1.46 -5.80
N GLY A 227 18.50 -2.33 -5.16
CA GLY A 227 17.04 -2.22 -5.08
C GLY A 227 16.31 -3.19 -6.01
N ARG A 228 17.02 -3.92 -6.88
CA ARG A 228 16.43 -4.91 -7.79
C ARG A 228 15.69 -6.02 -7.03
N VAL A 229 16.32 -6.60 -6.00
CA VAL A 229 15.64 -7.60 -5.15
C VAL A 229 14.42 -7.00 -4.44
N GLN A 230 14.49 -5.76 -3.96
CA GLN A 230 13.36 -5.06 -3.34
C GLN A 230 12.20 -4.84 -4.32
N THR A 231 12.48 -4.47 -5.57
CA THR A 231 11.44 -4.34 -6.59
C THR A 231 10.80 -5.70 -6.89
N ALA A 232 11.60 -6.75 -7.06
CA ALA A 232 11.10 -8.08 -7.40
C ALA A 232 10.13 -8.65 -6.35
N ILE A 233 10.47 -8.56 -5.06
CA ILE A 233 9.58 -9.03 -3.98
C ILE A 233 8.25 -8.26 -3.95
N TYR A 234 8.27 -6.95 -4.21
CA TYR A 234 7.07 -6.12 -4.19
C TYR A 234 6.18 -6.40 -5.40
N VAL A 235 6.77 -6.69 -6.56
CA VAL A 235 6.03 -7.20 -7.73
C VAL A 235 5.33 -8.51 -7.37
N VAL A 236 6.05 -9.50 -6.82
CA VAL A 236 5.45 -10.79 -6.42
C VAL A 236 4.31 -10.60 -5.42
N ARG A 237 4.54 -9.82 -4.36
CA ARG A 237 3.52 -9.52 -3.33
C ARG A 237 2.28 -8.86 -3.94
N THR A 238 2.48 -7.92 -4.85
CA THR A 238 1.36 -7.17 -5.45
C THR A 238 0.57 -8.07 -6.41
N MET A 239 1.25 -8.86 -7.23
CA MET A 239 0.60 -9.79 -8.16
C MET A 239 -0.22 -10.86 -7.43
N THR A 240 0.32 -11.47 -6.38
CA THR A 240 -0.46 -12.44 -5.58
C THR A 240 -1.60 -11.77 -4.83
N GLY A 241 -1.42 -10.52 -4.36
CA GLY A 241 -2.48 -9.71 -3.77
C GLY A 241 -3.63 -9.40 -4.73
N VAL A 242 -3.34 -9.10 -6.00
CA VAL A 242 -4.37 -8.91 -7.04
C VAL A 242 -5.15 -10.20 -7.26
N ILE A 243 -4.48 -11.35 -7.36
CA ILE A 243 -5.15 -12.65 -7.49
C ILE A 243 -6.07 -12.91 -6.28
N ALA A 244 -5.60 -12.60 -5.07
CA ALA A 244 -6.36 -12.69 -3.84
C ALA A 244 -7.65 -11.85 -3.86
N GLN A 245 -7.56 -10.62 -4.36
CA GLN A 245 -8.72 -9.75 -4.49
C GLN A 245 -9.71 -10.23 -5.56
N LEU A 246 -9.21 -10.79 -6.67
CA LEU A 246 -10.06 -11.42 -7.68
C LEU A 246 -10.84 -12.61 -7.12
N VAL A 247 -10.21 -13.45 -6.30
CA VAL A 247 -10.88 -14.55 -5.59
C VAL A 247 -12.07 -14.01 -4.77
N ILE A 248 -11.88 -12.94 -3.99
CA ILE A 248 -12.98 -12.32 -3.25
C ILE A 248 -14.07 -11.81 -4.20
N ALA A 249 -13.69 -11.08 -5.25
CA ALA A 249 -14.61 -10.47 -6.20
C ALA A 249 -15.47 -11.49 -6.97
N PHE A 250 -14.96 -12.69 -7.24
CA PHE A 250 -15.70 -13.75 -7.92
C PHE A 250 -16.52 -14.61 -6.95
N PHE A 251 -15.96 -15.01 -5.81
CA PHE A 251 -16.61 -15.97 -4.91
C PHE A 251 -17.57 -15.33 -3.90
N LEU A 252 -17.37 -14.06 -3.55
CA LEU A 252 -18.20 -13.29 -2.60
C LEU A 252 -19.08 -12.24 -3.31
N ASN A 253 -19.65 -12.60 -4.46
CA ASN A 253 -20.50 -11.71 -5.27
C ASN A 253 -21.88 -12.32 -5.59
N GLY A 254 -22.31 -13.28 -4.79
CA GLY A 254 -23.68 -13.80 -4.89
C GLY A 254 -24.69 -12.98 -4.11
N LYS A 255 -25.97 -13.34 -4.24
CA LYS A 255 -27.12 -12.62 -3.64
C LYS A 255 -26.97 -12.32 -2.15
N VAL A 256 -26.34 -13.20 -1.37
CA VAL A 256 -26.13 -13.00 0.09
C VAL A 256 -25.19 -11.83 0.38
N TYR A 257 -24.18 -11.63 -0.48
CA TYR A 257 -23.19 -10.56 -0.38
C TYR A 257 -23.61 -9.27 -1.11
N LYS A 258 -24.92 -9.11 -1.38
CA LYS A 258 -25.47 -8.00 -2.18
C LYS A 258 -24.91 -7.95 -3.62
N GLY A 259 -24.49 -9.10 -4.14
CA GLY A 259 -24.03 -9.25 -5.52
C GLY A 259 -25.08 -9.88 -6.43
N SER A 260 -24.79 -9.94 -7.73
CA SER A 260 -25.73 -10.40 -8.76
C SER A 260 -25.58 -11.87 -9.13
N PHE A 261 -24.53 -12.56 -8.69
CA PHE A 261 -24.28 -13.94 -9.11
C PHE A 261 -25.26 -14.91 -8.44
N ASP A 262 -25.65 -15.94 -9.19
CA ASP A 262 -26.51 -17.01 -8.67
C ASP A 262 -25.74 -17.97 -7.75
N PHE A 263 -24.41 -18.02 -7.87
CA PHE A 263 -23.54 -18.77 -6.96
C PHE A 263 -22.86 -17.84 -5.95
N SER A 264 -22.60 -18.37 -4.76
CA SER A 264 -21.75 -17.72 -3.76
C SER A 264 -21.15 -18.80 -2.88
N VAL A 265 -19.95 -18.53 -2.40
CA VAL A 265 -19.23 -19.46 -1.53
C VAL A 265 -19.38 -19.02 -0.07
N SER A 266 -19.37 -19.99 0.85
CA SER A 266 -19.38 -19.73 2.29
C SER A 266 -18.12 -18.96 2.74
N PRO A 267 -18.22 -18.06 3.73
CA PRO A 267 -17.07 -17.34 4.27
C PRO A 267 -15.88 -18.24 4.67
N ASN A 268 -16.17 -19.42 5.22
CA ASN A 268 -15.17 -20.40 5.66
C ASN A 268 -14.20 -20.81 4.55
N VAL A 269 -14.71 -20.97 3.33
CA VAL A 269 -13.88 -21.41 2.20
C VAL A 269 -12.86 -20.34 1.85
N ILE A 270 -13.19 -19.05 2.02
CA ILE A 270 -12.25 -17.96 1.78
C ILE A 270 -11.08 -18.00 2.77
N PHE A 271 -11.36 -18.29 4.04
CA PHE A 271 -10.30 -18.55 5.03
C PHE A 271 -9.49 -19.80 4.69
N GLY A 272 -10.14 -20.85 4.15
CA GLY A 272 -9.47 -22.05 3.65
C GLY A 272 -8.54 -21.76 2.46
N ILE A 273 -8.94 -20.90 1.52
CA ILE A 273 -8.09 -20.47 0.41
C ILE A 273 -6.87 -19.71 0.93
N CYS A 274 -7.03 -18.84 1.94
CA CYS A 274 -5.92 -18.18 2.62
C CYS A 274 -4.97 -19.15 3.33
N LEU A 275 -5.46 -20.30 3.81
CA LEU A 275 -4.65 -21.29 4.52
C LEU A 275 -3.64 -21.99 3.59
N VAL A 276 -4.01 -22.26 2.34
CA VAL A 276 -3.16 -22.96 1.35
C VAL A 276 -1.76 -22.33 1.19
N PRO A 277 -1.61 -21.03 0.89
CA PRO A 277 -0.28 -20.41 0.78
C PRO A 277 0.48 -20.39 2.11
N CYS A 278 -0.21 -20.38 3.26
CA CYS A 278 0.43 -20.47 4.56
C CYS A 278 1.03 -21.87 4.83
N VAL A 279 0.35 -22.93 4.40
CA VAL A 279 0.91 -24.29 4.44
C VAL A 279 2.13 -24.38 3.53
N PHE A 280 1.99 -23.91 2.29
CA PHE A 280 3.06 -23.92 1.31
C PHE A 280 4.30 -23.17 1.80
N VAL A 281 4.14 -21.97 2.36
CA VAL A 281 5.26 -21.14 2.81
C VAL A 281 5.96 -21.72 4.05
N VAL A 282 5.26 -22.45 4.92
CA VAL A 282 5.92 -23.18 6.02
C VAL A 282 6.87 -24.24 5.44
N PHE A 283 6.42 -25.00 4.45
CA PHE A 283 7.27 -25.98 3.77
C PHE A 283 8.46 -25.33 3.06
N THR A 284 8.26 -24.25 2.30
CA THR A 284 9.37 -23.56 1.64
C THR A 284 10.32 -22.91 2.67
N THR A 285 9.82 -22.44 3.80
CA THR A 285 10.68 -21.91 4.87
C THR A 285 11.60 -23.00 5.42
N ILE A 286 11.08 -24.21 5.67
CA ILE A 286 11.89 -25.33 6.17
C ILE A 286 12.94 -25.75 5.14
N PHE A 287 12.52 -26.00 3.89
CA PHE A 287 13.35 -26.70 2.89
C PHE A 287 14.09 -25.80 1.89
N VAL A 288 13.66 -24.57 1.69
CA VAL A 288 14.15 -23.69 0.61
C VAL A 288 14.83 -22.44 1.17
N VAL A 289 14.30 -21.83 2.23
CA VAL A 289 14.90 -20.63 2.82
C VAL A 289 16.24 -20.98 3.44
N VAL A 290 17.28 -20.33 2.91
CA VAL A 290 18.67 -20.46 3.37
C VAL A 290 18.99 -19.25 4.25
N GLU A 291 19.34 -19.52 5.51
CA GLU A 291 19.87 -18.50 6.41
C GLU A 291 21.19 -19.02 6.99
N LYS A 292 22.21 -18.15 7.02
CA LYS A 292 23.46 -18.45 7.71
C LYS A 292 23.27 -18.28 9.21
N LYS A 293 23.74 -19.25 10.00
CA LYS A 293 23.70 -19.14 11.46
C LYS A 293 24.54 -17.94 11.91
N THR A 294 23.96 -17.10 12.76
CA THR A 294 24.62 -15.91 13.30
C THR A 294 24.50 -15.89 14.82
N PRO A 295 25.51 -15.40 15.55
CA PRO A 295 25.46 -15.34 17.02
C PRO A 295 24.34 -14.41 17.47
N ARG A 296 23.88 -14.49 18.73
CA ARG A 296 22.90 -13.54 19.26
C ARG A 296 23.50 -12.14 19.41
N VAL A 297 22.70 -11.09 19.23
CA VAL A 297 23.05 -9.75 19.73
C VAL A 297 22.50 -9.62 21.15
N PRO A 298 23.32 -9.32 22.17
CA PRO A 298 22.82 -9.03 23.51
C PRO A 298 21.81 -7.88 23.48
N PHE A 299 20.70 -8.03 24.22
CA PHE A 299 19.62 -7.03 24.22
C PHE A 299 20.08 -5.63 24.63
N THR A 300 21.00 -5.54 25.59
CA THR A 300 21.55 -4.27 26.06
C THR A 300 22.35 -3.56 24.98
N GLU A 301 23.14 -4.30 24.20
CA GLU A 301 23.90 -3.79 23.07
C GLU A 301 22.97 -3.35 21.93
N TRP A 302 21.99 -4.18 21.58
CA TRP A 302 20.97 -3.84 20.59
C TRP A 302 20.20 -2.56 20.98
N MET A 303 19.79 -2.44 22.24
CA MET A 303 19.06 -1.28 22.74
C MET A 303 19.93 -0.02 22.69
N SER A 304 21.21 -0.11 23.06
CA SER A 304 22.15 1.00 22.97
C SER A 304 22.36 1.45 21.52
N MET A 305 22.60 0.51 20.59
CA MET A 305 22.75 0.80 19.16
C MET A 305 21.49 1.43 18.57
N PHE A 306 20.32 0.89 18.90
CA PHE A 306 19.04 1.37 18.41
C PHE A 306 18.72 2.77 18.97
N TRP A 307 18.97 3.00 20.26
CA TRP A 307 18.80 4.31 20.90
C TRP A 307 19.70 5.38 20.27
N ASN A 308 20.99 5.07 20.07
CA ASN A 308 21.92 5.97 19.39
C ASN A 308 21.47 6.28 17.95
N LEU A 309 20.87 5.31 17.26
CA LEU A 309 20.32 5.53 15.93
C LEU A 309 19.09 6.46 15.96
N LEU A 310 18.16 6.26 16.90
CA LEU A 310 16.96 7.10 17.09
C LEU A 310 17.31 8.56 17.41
N GLN A 311 18.40 8.79 18.14
CA GLN A 311 18.89 10.13 18.46
C GLN A 311 19.43 10.88 17.23
N LYS A 312 19.77 10.19 16.13
CA LYS A 312 20.26 10.86 14.92
C LYS A 312 19.17 11.73 14.33
N ARG A 313 19.52 13.00 14.07
CA ARG A 313 18.60 14.01 13.51
C ARG A 313 17.83 13.52 12.29
N VAL A 314 18.53 12.86 11.38
CA VAL A 314 17.95 12.31 10.14
C VAL A 314 16.84 11.31 10.45
N LEU A 315 17.00 10.46 11.46
CA LEU A 315 16.02 9.40 11.73
C LEU A 315 14.75 9.96 12.39
N TRP A 316 14.86 10.74 13.47
CA TRP A 316 13.67 11.25 14.15
C TRP A 316 12.88 12.24 13.29
N GLN A 317 13.54 13.06 12.46
CA GLN A 317 12.85 14.01 11.57
C GLN A 317 12.04 13.28 10.50
N ILE A 318 12.60 12.23 9.87
CA ILE A 318 11.88 11.42 8.88
C ILE A 318 10.69 10.71 9.53
N CYS A 319 10.88 10.13 10.72
CA CYS A 319 9.82 9.43 11.45
C CYS A 319 8.69 10.39 11.85
N ALA A 320 9.02 11.55 12.42
CA ALA A 320 8.04 12.56 12.83
C ALA A 320 7.26 13.10 11.63
N PHE A 321 7.95 13.46 10.54
CA PHE A 321 7.30 13.91 9.31
C PHE A 321 6.36 12.85 8.73
N ARG A 322 6.83 11.60 8.61
CA ARG A 322 6.00 10.49 8.10
C ARG A 322 4.78 10.25 8.98
N PHE A 323 4.93 10.25 10.31
CA PHE A 323 3.81 10.03 11.22
C PHE A 323 2.79 11.15 11.13
N ILE A 324 3.23 12.40 11.31
CA ILE A 324 2.34 13.57 11.32
C ILE A 324 1.65 13.70 9.96
N SER A 325 2.41 13.69 8.85
CA SER A 325 1.82 13.80 7.51
C SER A 325 0.85 12.65 7.24
N ASN A 326 1.21 11.40 7.49
CA ASN A 326 0.30 10.28 7.24
C ASN A 326 -0.92 10.29 8.15
N CYS A 327 -0.81 10.75 9.40
CA CYS A 327 -1.94 10.89 10.31
C CYS A 327 -2.99 11.84 9.72
N PHE A 328 -2.58 13.05 9.36
CA PHE A 328 -3.48 14.02 8.71
C PHE A 328 -3.98 13.54 7.34
N GLN A 329 -3.18 12.79 6.58
CA GLN A 329 -3.62 12.22 5.30
C GLN A 329 -4.60 11.05 5.44
N ALA A 330 -4.54 10.29 6.53
CA ALA A 330 -5.35 9.10 6.75
C ALA A 330 -6.69 9.37 7.45
N MET A 331 -6.90 10.58 7.99
CA MET A 331 -8.19 10.97 8.56
C MET A 331 -9.29 10.89 7.49
N GLY A 332 -10.23 9.97 7.68
CA GLY A 332 -11.37 9.75 6.79
C GLY A 332 -12.69 9.78 7.54
N ALA A 333 -13.80 9.68 6.81
CA ALA A 333 -15.14 9.69 7.37
C ALA A 333 -15.73 8.26 7.45
N THR A 334 -16.08 7.82 8.67
CA THR A 334 -16.71 6.50 8.96
C THR A 334 -17.94 6.17 8.11
N PRO A 335 -18.80 7.13 7.70
CA PRO A 335 -19.93 6.84 6.81
C PRO A 335 -19.55 6.35 5.41
N GLY A 336 -18.29 6.44 4.97
CA GLY A 336 -17.88 6.07 3.61
C GLY A 336 -18.24 4.62 3.23
N SER A 337 -18.01 3.66 4.14
CA SER A 337 -18.32 2.25 3.89
C SER A 337 -19.83 2.01 3.76
N PRO A 338 -20.70 2.49 4.69
CA PRO A 338 -22.15 2.48 4.48
C PRO A 338 -22.60 3.21 3.20
N ILE A 339 -22.08 4.41 2.92
CA ILE A 339 -22.38 5.24 1.71
C ILE A 339 -22.19 4.43 0.43
N SER A 340 -21.09 3.70 0.31
CA SER A 340 -20.82 2.85 -0.86
C SER A 340 -21.90 1.78 -1.10
N ALA A 341 -22.47 1.21 -0.03
CA ALA A 341 -23.56 0.25 -0.13
C ALA A 341 -24.88 0.89 -0.57
N TYR A 342 -25.08 2.19 -0.34
CA TYR A 342 -26.26 2.95 -0.81
C TYR A 342 -26.16 3.31 -2.30
N TRP A 343 -24.96 3.62 -2.82
CA TRP A 343 -24.77 3.92 -4.24
C TRP A 343 -25.19 2.77 -5.15
N ALA A 344 -25.02 1.52 -4.70
CA ALA A 344 -25.47 0.35 -5.43
C ALA A 344 -27.01 0.33 -5.66
N GLU A 345 -27.81 1.01 -4.84
CA GLU A 345 -29.28 1.06 -4.96
C GLU A 345 -29.79 2.07 -6.00
N ILE A 346 -28.90 2.90 -6.56
CA ILE A 346 -29.24 3.86 -7.62
C ILE A 346 -29.45 3.14 -8.95
N ALA A 347 -28.80 1.98 -9.14
CA ALA A 347 -28.91 1.19 -10.35
C ALA A 347 -30.35 0.73 -10.66
N ASP A 348 -30.70 0.69 -11.95
CA ASP A 348 -31.90 0.00 -12.43
C ASP A 348 -31.58 -1.47 -12.77
N ILE A 349 -32.59 -2.32 -12.67
CA ILE A 349 -32.50 -3.76 -12.94
C ILE A 349 -31.98 -3.96 -14.37
N GLY A 350 -30.88 -4.71 -14.51
CA GLY A 350 -30.22 -4.95 -15.80
C GLY A 350 -29.13 -3.93 -16.17
N ASN A 351 -28.97 -2.84 -15.41
CA ASN A 351 -27.89 -1.86 -15.58
C ASN A 351 -27.07 -1.62 -14.30
N GLU A 352 -27.09 -2.57 -13.36
CA GLU A 352 -26.40 -2.42 -12.08
C GLU A 352 -24.89 -2.37 -12.23
N GLY A 353 -24.34 -3.25 -13.08
CA GLY A 353 -22.92 -3.27 -13.39
C GLY A 353 -22.43 -1.97 -13.99
N ALA A 354 -23.15 -1.39 -14.96
CA ALA A 354 -22.70 -0.15 -15.60
C ALA A 354 -22.88 1.07 -14.68
N THR A 355 -23.92 1.11 -13.85
CA THR A 355 -24.14 2.21 -12.89
C THR A 355 -23.08 2.21 -11.80
N TYR A 356 -22.82 1.05 -11.19
CA TYR A 356 -21.75 0.91 -10.19
C TYR A 356 -20.37 1.15 -10.83
N GLY A 357 -20.13 0.53 -11.98
CA GLY A 357 -18.93 0.72 -12.77
C GLY A 357 -18.68 2.19 -13.10
N LEU A 358 -19.69 2.96 -13.50
CA LEU A 358 -19.57 4.40 -13.76
C LEU A 358 -19.12 5.18 -12.53
N VAL A 359 -19.77 4.99 -11.38
CA VAL A 359 -19.43 5.68 -10.12
C VAL A 359 -18.01 5.35 -9.66
N THR A 360 -17.63 4.07 -9.74
CA THR A 360 -16.28 3.63 -9.42
C THR A 360 -15.27 4.19 -10.41
N THR A 361 -15.57 4.20 -11.71
CA THR A 361 -14.66 4.70 -12.75
C THR A 361 -14.45 6.20 -12.65
N ILE A 362 -15.49 6.98 -12.34
CA ILE A 362 -15.36 8.43 -12.07
C ILE A 362 -14.44 8.67 -10.86
N SER A 363 -14.62 7.88 -9.79
CA SER A 363 -13.80 7.98 -8.57
C SER A 363 -12.34 7.62 -8.84
N ASN A 364 -12.09 6.56 -9.63
CA ASN A 364 -10.74 6.14 -10.00
C ASN A 364 -10.08 7.09 -11.00
N LEU A 365 -10.84 7.70 -11.91
CA LEU A 365 -10.35 8.70 -12.86
C LEU A 365 -9.91 10.01 -12.17
N ALA A 366 -10.54 10.35 -11.05
CA ALA A 366 -10.19 11.57 -10.29
C ALA A 366 -8.72 11.57 -9.86
N SER A 367 -8.12 10.41 -9.55
CA SER A 367 -6.71 10.32 -9.13
C SER A 367 -5.72 10.61 -10.26
N PRO A 368 -5.76 9.94 -11.43
CA PRO A 368 -4.95 10.30 -12.60
C PRO A 368 -5.19 11.74 -13.08
N PHE A 369 -6.43 12.24 -13.02
CA PHE A 369 -6.72 13.61 -13.39
C PHE A 369 -6.11 14.63 -12.40
N ALA A 370 -6.27 14.40 -11.10
CA ALA A 370 -5.58 15.18 -10.06
C ALA A 370 -4.06 15.13 -10.23
N SER A 371 -3.52 14.02 -10.77
CA SER A 371 -2.09 13.92 -11.06
C SER A 371 -1.60 14.88 -12.12
N VAL A 372 -2.42 15.16 -13.14
CA VAL A 372 -2.10 16.18 -14.14
C VAL A 372 -2.16 17.56 -13.53
N LEU A 373 -3.17 17.84 -12.69
CA LEU A 373 -3.33 19.12 -12.03
C LEU A 373 -2.14 19.46 -11.13
N TYR A 374 -1.74 18.55 -10.22
CA TYR A 374 -0.62 18.83 -9.34
C TYR A 374 0.70 18.88 -10.12
N LYS A 375 0.93 18.03 -11.13
CA LYS A 375 2.12 18.11 -11.99
C LYS A 375 2.21 19.44 -12.71
N TYR A 376 1.09 19.92 -13.25
CA TYR A 376 1.03 21.22 -13.91
C TYR A 376 1.36 22.36 -12.94
N ILE A 377 0.81 22.33 -11.73
CA ILE A 377 1.13 23.30 -10.68
C ILE A 377 2.62 23.21 -10.29
N ASP A 378 3.11 22.01 -10.00
CA ASP A 378 4.50 21.71 -9.61
C ASP A 378 5.50 22.14 -10.69
N SER A 379 5.09 22.16 -11.97
CA SER A 379 5.96 22.61 -13.07
C SER A 379 6.47 24.04 -12.88
N TYR A 380 5.74 24.88 -12.15
CA TYR A 380 6.13 26.25 -11.82
C TYR A 380 7.13 26.33 -10.65
N PHE A 381 7.30 25.26 -9.86
CA PHE A 381 8.18 25.20 -8.67
C PHE A 381 9.43 24.34 -8.92
N LYS A 382 10.60 24.73 -8.39
CA LYS A 382 11.90 24.04 -8.45
C LYS A 382 11.92 22.83 -7.52
N VAL A 383 11.15 21.81 -7.90
CA VAL A 383 11.00 20.57 -7.12
C VAL A 383 11.55 19.35 -7.86
N SER A 384 12.46 19.56 -8.82
CA SER A 384 13.13 18.43 -9.48
C SER A 384 14.10 17.72 -8.54
N VAL A 385 14.48 16.49 -8.87
CA VAL A 385 15.44 15.71 -8.06
C VAL A 385 16.76 16.46 -7.88
N ASP A 386 17.25 17.13 -8.90
CA ASP A 386 18.51 17.88 -8.82
C ASP A 386 18.36 19.21 -8.08
N ASP A 387 17.19 19.85 -8.18
CA ASP A 387 16.88 21.03 -7.34
C ASP A 387 16.86 20.61 -5.86
N ILE A 388 16.15 19.53 -5.51
CA ILE A 388 16.07 19.03 -4.13
C ILE A 388 17.46 18.63 -3.60
N LYS A 389 18.33 18.06 -4.43
CA LYS A 389 19.72 17.73 -4.03
C LYS A 389 20.56 18.96 -3.71
N SER A 390 20.27 20.11 -4.30
CA SER A 390 21.04 21.33 -4.05
C SER A 390 20.74 21.97 -2.69
N ASP A 391 19.63 21.57 -2.04
CA ASP A 391 19.27 21.89 -0.64
C ASP A 391 19.39 23.38 -0.24
N THR A 392 19.01 24.29 -1.15
CA THR A 392 18.99 25.73 -0.88
C THR A 392 17.69 26.16 -0.20
N ASP A 393 17.73 27.28 0.54
CA ASP A 393 16.56 27.77 1.29
C ASP A 393 15.37 28.16 0.39
N ASP A 394 15.63 28.66 -0.82
CA ASP A 394 14.58 28.94 -1.79
C ASP A 394 13.86 27.64 -2.22
N ILE A 395 14.61 26.56 -2.46
CA ILE A 395 14.04 25.27 -2.86
C ILE A 395 13.21 24.65 -1.74
N ARG A 396 13.65 24.80 -0.48
CA ARG A 396 12.87 24.34 0.69
C ARG A 396 11.52 25.03 0.78
N TRP A 397 11.45 26.34 0.52
CA TRP A 397 10.19 27.09 0.47
C TRP A 397 9.34 26.69 -0.74
N GLU A 398 9.94 26.48 -1.91
CA GLU A 398 9.23 26.01 -3.10
C GLU A 398 8.58 24.63 -2.88
N VAL A 399 9.28 23.71 -2.22
CA VAL A 399 8.71 22.43 -1.76
C VAL A 399 7.57 22.66 -0.75
N ALA A 400 7.74 23.57 0.21
CA ALA A 400 6.71 23.87 1.20
C ALA A 400 5.41 24.40 0.57
N TYR A 401 5.51 25.26 -0.45
CA TYR A 401 4.34 25.78 -1.18
C TYR A 401 3.56 24.66 -1.89
N CYS A 402 4.24 23.69 -2.52
CA CYS A 402 3.59 22.53 -3.11
C CYS A 402 2.74 21.76 -2.08
N TYR A 403 3.26 21.57 -0.86
CA TYR A 403 2.50 20.92 0.22
C TYR A 403 1.31 21.75 0.70
N ILE A 404 1.46 23.07 0.85
CA ILE A 404 0.37 23.97 1.24
C ILE A 404 -0.77 23.88 0.23
N ILE A 405 -0.47 24.00 -1.07
CA ILE A 405 -1.48 23.90 -2.14
C ILE A 405 -2.21 22.56 -2.08
N SER A 406 -1.46 21.45 -1.96
CA SER A 406 -2.03 20.10 -1.85
C SER A 406 -3.01 19.96 -0.68
N TYR A 407 -2.66 20.47 0.50
CA TYR A 407 -3.54 20.40 1.67
C TYR A 407 -4.73 21.35 1.57
N SER A 408 -4.59 22.55 1.00
CA SER A 408 -5.71 23.46 0.73
C SER A 408 -6.75 22.83 -0.20
N CYS A 409 -6.32 22.11 -1.24
CA CYS A 409 -7.23 21.38 -2.12
C CYS A 409 -8.04 20.30 -1.38
N LYS A 410 -7.44 19.62 -0.38
CA LYS A 410 -8.16 18.64 0.45
C LYS A 410 -9.25 19.30 1.30
N ILE A 411 -8.99 20.47 1.88
CA ILE A 411 -10.00 21.24 2.64
C ILE A 411 -11.13 21.70 1.71
N GLY A 412 -10.79 22.17 0.50
CA GLY A 412 -11.77 22.57 -0.51
C GLY A 412 -12.76 21.47 -0.90
N ALA A 413 -12.41 20.19 -0.72
CA ALA A 413 -13.32 19.08 -0.98
C ALA A 413 -14.60 19.13 -0.10
N LEU A 414 -14.54 19.75 1.08
CA LEU A 414 -15.69 19.87 2.00
C LEU A 414 -16.85 20.68 1.40
N PHE A 415 -16.55 21.64 0.51
CA PHE A 415 -17.57 22.45 -0.16
C PHE A 415 -18.57 21.59 -0.96
N TRP A 416 -18.09 20.48 -1.52
CA TRP A 416 -18.89 19.60 -2.38
C TRP A 416 -19.83 18.66 -1.60
N LEU A 417 -19.80 18.67 -0.26
CA LEU A 417 -20.66 17.82 0.57
C LEU A 417 -22.16 18.12 0.39
N TRP A 418 -22.54 19.35 0.00
CA TRP A 418 -23.95 19.68 -0.27
C TRP A 418 -24.53 18.80 -1.39
N MET A 419 -23.72 18.37 -2.36
CA MET A 419 -24.17 17.58 -3.50
C MET A 419 -24.58 16.15 -3.12
N LEU A 420 -24.20 15.67 -1.93
CA LEU A 420 -24.58 14.35 -1.43
C LEU A 420 -26.01 14.38 -0.84
N PRO A 421 -26.90 13.47 -1.25
CA PRO A 421 -28.23 13.36 -0.64
C PRO A 421 -28.12 12.95 0.84
N PRO A 422 -28.92 13.54 1.75
CA PRO A 422 -28.80 13.29 3.19
C PRO A 422 -29.27 11.90 3.63
N GLN A 423 -30.14 11.22 2.86
CA GLN A 423 -30.68 9.90 3.25
C GLN A 423 -31.22 9.08 2.06
N LYS A 424 -31.41 7.75 2.25
CA LYS A 424 -31.97 6.82 1.24
C LYS A 424 -33.26 7.32 0.62
N ALA A 425 -34.20 7.79 1.46
CA ALA A 425 -35.52 8.21 1.02
C ALA A 425 -35.43 9.43 0.09
N ALA A 426 -34.59 10.40 0.44
CA ALA A 426 -34.31 11.56 -0.40
C ALA A 426 -33.66 11.17 -1.72
N MET A 427 -32.73 10.20 -1.72
CA MET A 427 -32.09 9.70 -2.95
C MET A 427 -33.09 8.98 -3.88
N GLN A 428 -34.00 8.18 -3.32
CA GLN A 428 -35.07 7.52 -4.07
C GLN A 428 -36.14 8.52 -4.54
N GLU A 429 -36.42 9.56 -3.76
CA GLU A 429 -37.29 10.65 -4.16
C GLU A 429 -36.67 11.49 -5.28
N LEU A 430 -35.38 11.82 -5.20
CA LEU A 430 -34.60 12.43 -6.27
C LEU A 430 -34.61 11.55 -7.54
N LYS A 431 -34.48 10.23 -7.39
CA LYS A 431 -34.60 9.31 -8.54
C LYS A 431 -36.00 9.33 -9.17
N LYS A 432 -37.06 9.43 -8.36
CA LYS A 432 -38.47 9.41 -8.83
C LYS A 432 -38.98 10.76 -9.33
N ARG A 433 -38.55 11.86 -8.74
CA ARG A 433 -39.10 13.22 -8.92
C ARG A 433 -38.07 14.24 -9.41
N GLY A 434 -36.78 13.92 -9.39
CA GLY A 434 -35.69 14.86 -9.69
C GLY A 434 -35.55 15.25 -11.16
N GLY A 435 -36.46 14.79 -12.03
CA GLY A 435 -36.43 15.06 -13.46
C GLY A 435 -35.26 14.36 -14.17
N SER A 436 -35.42 14.09 -15.47
CA SER A 436 -34.34 13.56 -16.30
C SER A 436 -33.82 14.66 -17.22
N SER A 437 -32.53 15.00 -17.11
CA SER A 437 -31.88 15.95 -18.03
C SER A 437 -30.97 15.21 -19.00
N LYS A 438 -31.35 15.19 -20.28
CA LYS A 438 -30.49 14.65 -21.36
C LYS A 438 -29.16 15.42 -21.43
N LEU A 439 -29.21 16.75 -21.22
CA LEU A 439 -28.05 17.61 -21.22
C LEU A 439 -27.07 17.24 -20.10
N ALA A 440 -27.55 17.00 -18.88
CA ALA A 440 -26.69 16.60 -17.77
C ALA A 440 -26.00 15.25 -18.02
N GLY A 441 -26.73 14.28 -18.61
CA GLY A 441 -26.15 13.00 -19.03
C GLY A 441 -25.06 13.16 -20.09
N ILE A 442 -25.30 13.97 -21.13
CA ILE A 442 -24.31 14.27 -22.17
C ILE A 442 -23.08 14.97 -21.56
N ILE A 443 -23.27 15.98 -20.71
CA ILE A 443 -22.18 16.68 -20.04
C ILE A 443 -21.34 15.70 -19.21
N LEU A 444 -21.97 14.79 -18.47
CA LEU A 444 -21.26 13.81 -17.65
C LEU A 444 -20.42 12.86 -18.51
N ILE A 445 -20.97 12.36 -19.62
CA ILE A 445 -20.25 11.49 -20.55
C ILE A 445 -19.07 12.24 -21.21
N VAL A 446 -19.31 13.44 -21.72
CA VAL A 446 -18.27 14.27 -22.37
C VAL A 446 -17.18 14.66 -21.38
N MET A 447 -17.55 15.06 -20.16
CA MET A 447 -16.59 15.37 -19.10
C MET A 447 -15.76 14.15 -18.74
N PHE A 448 -16.39 12.98 -18.63
CA PHE A 448 -15.71 11.73 -18.31
C PHE A 448 -14.69 11.34 -19.40
N PHE A 449 -15.11 11.21 -20.66
CA PHE A 449 -14.21 10.82 -21.76
C PHE A 449 -13.16 11.91 -22.05
N GLY A 450 -13.52 13.18 -21.89
CA GLY A 450 -12.61 14.31 -21.99
C GLY A 450 -11.52 14.27 -20.92
N ALA A 451 -11.90 14.12 -19.65
CA ALA A 451 -10.96 14.02 -18.53
C ALA A 451 -10.08 12.77 -18.63
N LEU A 452 -10.63 11.63 -19.07
CA LEU A 452 -9.88 10.40 -19.31
C LEU A 452 -8.84 10.58 -20.41
N SER A 453 -9.25 11.09 -21.58
CA SER A 453 -8.37 11.30 -22.72
C SER A 453 -7.27 12.30 -22.40
N PHE A 454 -7.63 13.41 -21.74
CA PHE A 454 -6.69 14.43 -21.28
C PHE A 454 -5.69 13.86 -20.27
N SER A 455 -6.19 13.14 -19.25
CA SER A 455 -5.34 12.54 -18.23
C SER A 455 -4.38 11.50 -18.81
N LEU A 456 -4.86 10.62 -19.68
CA LEU A 456 -4.05 9.60 -20.34
C LEU A 456 -2.96 10.24 -21.20
N THR A 457 -3.35 11.17 -22.08
CA THR A 457 -2.42 11.87 -22.98
C THR A 457 -1.34 12.59 -22.18
N SER A 458 -1.72 13.37 -21.17
CA SER A 458 -0.79 14.13 -20.35
C SER A 458 0.18 13.25 -19.56
N ASN A 459 -0.29 12.12 -19.02
CA ASN A 459 0.56 11.18 -18.30
C ASN A 459 1.52 10.44 -19.24
N ILE A 460 1.08 10.07 -20.45
CA ILE A 460 1.94 9.50 -21.50
C ILE A 460 3.01 10.52 -21.92
N MET A 461 2.62 11.79 -22.09
CA MET A 461 3.56 12.87 -22.45
C MET A 461 4.68 13.05 -21.43
N ALA A 462 4.43 12.78 -20.14
CA ALA A 462 5.44 12.88 -19.08
C ALA A 462 6.56 11.82 -19.22
N ILE A 463 6.31 10.72 -19.94
CA ILE A 463 7.24 9.60 -20.10
C ILE A 463 8.15 9.83 -21.32
N PHE A 464 7.60 10.33 -22.44
CA PHE A 464 8.36 10.46 -23.68
C PHE A 464 9.38 11.62 -23.62
N PRO A 465 10.65 11.38 -24.03
CA PRO A 465 11.70 12.41 -23.98
C PRO A 465 11.37 13.69 -24.75
N SER A 466 10.60 13.59 -25.84
CA SER A 466 10.19 14.72 -26.68
C SER A 466 9.11 15.60 -26.04
N THR A 467 8.28 15.06 -25.14
CA THR A 467 7.11 15.75 -24.59
C THR A 467 7.19 15.98 -23.08
N LYS A 468 8.12 15.34 -22.37
CA LYS A 468 8.26 15.43 -20.91
C LYS A 468 8.53 16.84 -20.39
N CYS A 469 9.06 17.73 -21.24
CA CYS A 469 9.33 19.10 -20.85
C CYS A 469 8.10 20.02 -20.87
N TYR A 470 6.99 19.63 -21.48
CA TYR A 470 5.80 20.47 -21.47
C TYR A 470 5.22 20.61 -20.06
N ARG A 471 4.72 21.81 -19.72
CA ARG A 471 4.12 22.06 -18.40
C ARG A 471 2.91 21.19 -18.11
N ILE A 472 2.10 20.91 -19.13
CA ILE A 472 0.98 19.97 -19.02
C ILE A 472 1.45 18.58 -18.55
N ALA A 473 2.63 18.15 -18.97
CA ALA A 473 3.25 16.90 -18.56
C ALA A 473 4.04 16.99 -17.23
N GLY A 474 4.05 18.16 -16.58
CA GLY A 474 4.82 18.43 -15.35
C GLY A 474 6.25 18.93 -15.58
N GLY A 475 6.67 19.15 -16.82
CA GLY A 475 8.00 19.66 -17.15
C GLY A 475 8.11 21.19 -17.10
N LYS A 476 9.34 21.73 -17.15
CA LYS A 476 9.60 23.17 -16.96
C LYS A 476 9.15 24.10 -18.11
N GLY A 477 8.57 23.55 -19.16
CA GLY A 477 8.31 24.23 -20.42
C GLY A 477 9.47 24.04 -21.41
N THR A 478 9.22 24.39 -22.67
CA THR A 478 10.22 24.40 -23.75
C THR A 478 10.92 25.75 -23.81
N VAL A 479 12.22 25.76 -24.07
CA VAL A 479 12.99 26.96 -24.41
C VAL A 479 13.37 26.84 -25.89
N ASN A 480 13.00 27.83 -26.71
CA ASN A 480 13.20 27.80 -28.18
C ASN A 480 12.65 26.53 -28.87
N GLY A 481 11.50 26.02 -28.43
CA GLY A 481 10.86 24.84 -29.02
C GLY A 481 11.53 23.50 -28.69
N THR A 482 12.59 23.49 -27.88
CA THR A 482 13.27 22.27 -27.44
C THR A 482 13.16 22.08 -25.93
N CYS A 483 13.15 20.82 -25.49
CA CYS A 483 13.22 20.50 -24.08
C CYS A 483 14.57 20.96 -23.53
N PRO A 484 14.61 21.80 -22.47
CA PRO A 484 15.88 22.20 -21.88
C PRO A 484 16.58 20.97 -21.30
N VAL A 485 17.62 20.50 -21.97
CA VAL A 485 18.57 19.54 -21.41
C VAL A 485 19.52 20.39 -20.56
N LYS A 486 19.35 20.38 -19.24
CA LYS A 486 20.41 20.88 -18.35
C LYS A 486 21.63 19.98 -18.60
N LYS A 487 22.68 20.54 -19.17
CA LYS A 487 24.03 19.92 -19.19
C LYS A 487 24.55 19.77 -17.77
#